data_AF-A0A329XAC1-F1
#
_entry.id   AF-A0A329XAC1-F1
#
_cell.length_a   1.000
_cell.length_b   1.000
_cell.length_c   1.000
_cell.angle_alpha   90.00
_cell.angle_beta   90.00
_cell.angle_gamma   90.00
#
_symmetry.space_group_name_H-M   'P 1'
#
loop_
_entity.id
_entity.type
_entity.pdbx_description
1 polymer ?
#
loop_
_entity_poly.entity_id
_entity_poly.type
_entity_poly.pdbx_seq_one_letter_code
_entity_poly.pdbx_strand_id
1 'polypeptide(L)'
;MKRGDIIVIYRTADKQGPARYRSVISSLCVVEEVRVISEFSMLESYIDYCSKFSVFSVNELTEIYRRRQYPYIVRFTYNVALPKRIIRDRLINEVGLNKSDYWGIMRLTDDQFNNIIKLSKANESFIIN
;
A
#
# COMPACT_ATOMS: atom_id res chain seq x y z
N MET A 1 -2.54 -11.65 -2.00
CA MET A 1 -1.51 -10.81 -2.62
C MET A 1 -0.38 -11.71 -3.09
N LYS A 2 0.06 -11.57 -4.33
CA LYS A 2 1.15 -12.34 -4.94
C LYS A 2 1.99 -11.42 -5.84
N ARG A 3 3.15 -11.92 -6.29
CA ARG A 3 3.99 -11.21 -7.27
C ARG A 3 3.17 -10.81 -8.49
N GLY A 4 3.34 -9.56 -8.93
CA GLY A 4 2.63 -8.96 -10.05
C GLY A 4 1.31 -8.26 -9.68
N ASP A 5 0.78 -8.46 -8.47
CA ASP A 5 -0.42 -7.72 -8.05
C ASP A 5 -0.11 -6.22 -7.93
N ILE A 6 -1.05 -5.39 -8.40
CA ILE A 6 -0.98 -3.93 -8.28
C ILE A 6 -1.50 -3.51 -6.90
N ILE A 7 -0.76 -2.65 -6.22
CA ILE A 7 -1.16 -2.03 -4.96
C ILE A 7 -1.38 -0.54 -5.19
N VAL A 8 -2.52 -0.05 -4.71
CA VAL A 8 -2.81 1.38 -4.63
C VAL A 8 -2.59 1.85 -3.18
N ILE A 9 -1.67 2.79 -2.97
CA ILE A 9 -1.33 3.23 -1.61
C ILE A 9 -2.35 4.26 -1.12
N TYR A 10 -3.04 3.89 -0.04
CA TYR A 10 -3.95 4.74 0.71
C TYR A 10 -3.25 5.31 1.95
N ARG A 11 -3.17 6.63 2.04
CA ARG A 11 -2.62 7.36 3.19
C ARG A 11 -3.76 7.89 4.04
N THR A 12 -3.74 7.54 5.32
CA THR A 12 -4.74 7.96 6.29
C THR A 12 -4.60 9.44 6.67
N ALA A 13 -5.66 9.99 7.26
CA ALA A 13 -5.71 11.39 7.68
C ALA A 13 -4.53 11.80 8.58
N ASP A 14 -4.11 13.04 8.40
CA ASP A 14 -3.07 13.73 9.18
C ASP A 14 -3.53 14.22 10.56
N LYS A 15 -4.72 13.81 11.01
CA LYS A 15 -5.39 14.25 12.25
C LYS A 15 -5.73 15.75 12.32
N GLN A 16 -5.60 16.51 11.23
CA GLN A 16 -5.95 17.95 11.18
C GLN A 16 -7.40 18.21 10.76
N GLY A 17 -8.20 17.16 10.55
CA GLY A 17 -9.60 17.28 10.15
C GLY A 17 -10.22 15.94 9.76
N PRO A 18 -11.47 15.94 9.26
CA PRO A 18 -12.19 14.71 8.97
C PRO A 18 -11.46 13.84 7.93
N ALA A 19 -11.25 12.57 8.27
CA ALA A 19 -10.56 11.62 7.41
C ALA A 19 -11.22 11.46 6.02
N ARG A 20 -12.52 11.74 5.92
CA ARG A 20 -13.31 11.79 4.68
C ARG A 20 -12.67 12.70 3.62
N TYR A 21 -12.06 13.81 4.02
CA TYR A 21 -11.51 14.80 3.09
C TYR A 21 -9.99 14.91 3.13
N ARG A 22 -9.34 14.23 4.09
CA ARG A 22 -7.87 14.30 4.28
C ARG A 22 -7.12 13.01 3.97
N SER A 23 -7.80 11.87 4.01
CA SER A 23 -7.18 10.60 3.58
C SER A 23 -7.23 10.49 2.06
N VAL A 24 -6.16 9.97 1.46
CA VAL A 24 -5.99 9.98 0.00
C VAL A 24 -5.36 8.71 -0.53
N ILE A 25 -5.73 8.34 -1.76
CA ILE A 25 -4.91 7.48 -2.61
C ILE A 25 -3.84 8.33 -3.29
N SER A 26 -2.57 7.88 -3.27
CA SER A 26 -1.44 8.70 -3.73
C SER A 26 -0.46 8.05 -4.70
N SER A 27 -0.38 6.72 -4.77
CA SER A 27 0.61 6.06 -5.62
C SER A 27 0.19 4.64 -6.01
N LEU A 28 0.82 4.15 -7.07
CA LEU A 28 0.73 2.78 -7.56
C LEU A 28 2.06 2.07 -7.37
N CYS A 29 1.97 0.82 -6.94
CA CYS A 29 3.09 -0.07 -6.73
C CYS A 29 2.78 -1.44 -7.32
N VAL A 30 3.81 -2.22 -7.62
CA VAL A 30 3.68 -3.62 -8.06
C VAL A 30 4.40 -4.50 -7.06
N VAL A 31 3.73 -5.57 -6.63
CA VAL A 31 4.31 -6.56 -5.71
C VAL A 31 5.41 -7.33 -6.43
N GLU A 32 6.61 -7.29 -5.86
CA GLU A 32 7.73 -8.10 -6.31
C GLU A 32 7.77 -9.45 -5.59
N GLU A 33 7.47 -9.43 -4.28
CA GLU A 33 7.63 -10.59 -3.41
C GLU A 33 6.82 -10.42 -2.13
N VAL A 34 6.27 -11.53 -1.62
CA VAL A 34 5.64 -11.59 -0.30
C VAL A 34 6.32 -12.71 0.47
N ARG A 35 6.84 -12.38 1.65
CA ARG A 35 7.43 -13.32 2.62
C ARG A 35 6.63 -13.29 3.91
N VAL A 36 6.71 -14.36 4.67
CA VAL A 36 6.18 -14.37 6.05
C VAL A 36 7.32 -14.37 7.05
N ILE A 37 7.14 -13.68 8.18
CA ILE A 37 8.21 -13.49 9.17
C ILE A 37 8.72 -14.82 9.77
N SER A 38 7.90 -15.87 9.73
CA SER A 38 8.25 -17.22 10.15
C SER A 38 9.18 -17.96 9.18
N GLU A 39 9.35 -17.49 7.94
CA GLU A 39 10.34 -18.05 7.00
C GLU A 39 11.78 -17.71 7.41
N PHE A 40 11.95 -16.68 8.25
CA PHE A 40 13.26 -16.27 8.75
C PHE A 40 13.52 -16.95 10.09
N SER A 41 14.38 -17.98 10.07
CA SER A 41 14.80 -18.70 11.29
C SER A 41 15.73 -17.89 12.19
N MET A 42 16.43 -16.91 11.62
CA MET A 42 17.41 -16.07 12.31
C MET A 42 17.09 -14.58 12.15
N LEU A 43 17.29 -13.80 13.22
CA LEU A 43 17.05 -12.36 13.22
C LEU A 43 17.90 -11.63 12.17
N GLU A 44 19.15 -12.07 12.01
CA GLU A 44 20.12 -11.48 11.08
C GLU A 44 19.64 -11.62 9.63
N SER A 45 19.08 -12.78 9.26
CA SER A 45 18.53 -13.02 7.93
C SER A 45 17.32 -12.12 7.63
N TYR A 46 16.50 -11.85 8.64
CA TYR A 46 15.37 -10.93 8.53
C TYR A 46 15.83 -9.47 8.41
N ILE A 47 16.85 -9.06 9.17
CA ILE A 47 17.40 -7.70 9.11
C ILE A 47 18.08 -7.46 7.75
N ASP A 48 18.92 -8.37 7.24
CA ASP A 48 19.56 -8.18 5.93
C ASP A 48 18.52 -8.08 4.80
N TYR A 49 17.46 -8.88 4.89
CA TYR A 49 16.35 -8.82 3.93
C TYR A 49 15.59 -7.48 3.98
N CYS A 50 15.23 -6.99 5.18
CA CYS A 50 14.37 -5.83 5.34
C CYS A 50 15.12 -4.47 5.28
N SER A 51 16.34 -4.40 5.81
CA SER A 51 17.02 -3.13 6.11
C SER A 51 17.30 -2.25 4.88
N LYS A 52 17.51 -2.85 3.70
CA LYS A 52 17.85 -2.11 2.47
C LYS A 52 16.70 -1.28 1.91
N PHE A 53 15.46 -1.68 2.16
CA PHE A 53 14.27 -1.09 1.52
C PHE A 53 13.14 -0.76 2.50
N SER A 54 13.42 -0.88 3.80
CA SER A 54 12.47 -0.53 4.85
C SER A 54 12.75 0.86 5.42
N VAL A 55 11.69 1.53 5.87
CA VAL A 55 11.79 2.79 6.64
C VAL A 55 12.08 2.53 8.12
N PHE A 56 11.99 1.27 8.57
CA PHE A 56 12.27 0.89 9.95
C PHE A 56 13.77 0.82 10.21
N SER A 57 14.19 1.35 11.35
CA SER A 57 15.53 1.15 11.89
C SER A 57 15.78 -0.31 12.24
N VAL A 58 17.06 -0.69 12.37
CA VAL A 58 17.46 -2.04 12.81
C VAL A 58 16.84 -2.40 14.16
N ASN A 59 16.73 -1.43 15.07
CA ASN A 59 16.10 -1.64 16.38
C ASN A 59 14.58 -1.92 16.25
N GLU A 60 13.87 -1.15 15.41
CA GLU A 60 12.45 -1.40 15.13
C GLU A 60 12.24 -2.77 14.46
N LEU A 61 13.07 -3.10 13.46
CA LEU A 61 13.03 -4.42 12.82
C LEU A 61 13.27 -5.55 13.82
N THR A 62 14.21 -5.38 14.75
CA THR A 62 14.48 -6.35 15.82
C THR A 62 13.26 -6.57 16.70
N GLU A 63 12.58 -5.49 17.11
CA GLU A 63 11.37 -5.60 17.93
C GLU A 63 10.20 -6.22 17.17
N ILE A 64 10.02 -5.86 15.90
CA ILE A 64 9.00 -6.46 15.02
C ILE A 64 9.21 -7.97 14.93
N TYR A 65 10.45 -8.41 14.69
CA TYR A 65 10.81 -9.83 14.61
C TYR A 65 10.55 -10.58 15.90
N ARG A 66 11.04 -10.06 17.04
CA ARG A 66 10.89 -10.69 18.36
C ARG A 66 9.43 -10.82 18.76
N ARG A 67 8.63 -9.78 18.51
CA ARG A 67 7.21 -9.74 18.87
C ARG A 67 6.31 -10.42 17.83
N ARG A 68 6.88 -10.89 16.72
CA ARG A 68 6.14 -11.42 15.55
C ARG A 68 5.04 -10.47 15.08
N GLN A 69 5.30 -9.17 15.16
CA GLN A 69 4.40 -8.14 14.66
C GLN A 69 4.51 -8.07 13.13
N TYR A 70 3.43 -7.69 12.46
CA TYR A 70 3.38 -7.59 10.99
C TYR A 70 3.91 -8.85 10.28
N PRO A 71 3.17 -9.98 10.38
CA PRO A 71 3.68 -11.28 9.96
C PRO A 71 3.97 -11.39 8.46
N TYR A 72 3.46 -10.47 7.64
CA TYR A 72 3.69 -10.42 6.20
C TYR A 72 4.65 -9.28 5.85
N ILE A 73 5.69 -9.60 5.09
CA ILE A 73 6.63 -8.64 4.51
C ILE A 73 6.37 -8.58 3.01
N VAL A 74 5.96 -7.41 2.53
CA VAL A 74 5.68 -7.16 1.12
C VAL A 74 6.79 -6.30 0.54
N ARG A 75 7.53 -6.85 -0.42
CA ARG A 75 8.48 -6.11 -1.24
C ARG A 75 7.77 -5.68 -2.52
N PHE A 76 7.83 -4.39 -2.84
CA PHE A 76 7.15 -3.82 -3.99
C PHE A 76 8.01 -2.78 -4.67
N THR A 77 7.80 -2.59 -5.97
CA THR A 77 8.36 -1.49 -6.74
C THR A 77 7.41 -0.30 -6.64
N TYR A 78 7.95 0.91 -6.40
CA TYR A 78 7.18 2.14 -6.43
C TYR A 78 7.12 2.66 -7.87
N ASN A 79 6.03 2.37 -8.60
CA ASN A 79 5.94 2.64 -10.03
C ASN A 79 5.58 4.11 -10.33
N VAL A 80 4.51 4.61 -9.70
CA VAL A 80 3.93 5.91 -10.08
C VAL A 80 3.44 6.68 -8.86
N ALA A 81 3.89 7.91 -8.70
CA ALA A 81 3.21 8.90 -7.87
C ALA A 81 2.02 9.45 -8.68
N LEU A 82 0.81 9.36 -8.15
CA LEU A 82 -0.38 9.82 -8.85
C LEU A 82 -0.35 11.35 -9.02
N PRO A 83 -0.53 11.89 -10.25
CA PRO A 83 -0.50 13.33 -10.49
C PRO A 83 -1.54 14.08 -9.66
N LYS A 84 -2.73 13.49 -9.50
CA LYS A 84 -3.78 13.98 -8.62
C LYS A 84 -4.12 12.94 -7.56
N ARG A 85 -3.96 13.34 -6.29
CA ARG A 85 -4.42 12.56 -5.13
C ARG A 85 -5.95 12.58 -5.07
N ILE A 86 -6.54 11.44 -4.74
CA ILE A 86 -7.99 11.28 -4.66
C ILE A 86 -8.38 11.12 -3.20
N ILE A 87 -9.19 12.06 -2.70
CA ILE A 87 -9.67 12.04 -1.32
C ILE A 87 -10.69 10.94 -1.10
N ARG A 88 -10.76 10.42 0.14
CA ARG A 88 -11.67 9.33 0.55
C ARG A 88 -13.12 9.60 0.16
N ASP A 89 -13.57 10.85 0.22
CA ASP A 89 -14.92 11.22 -0.19
C ASP A 89 -15.24 10.81 -1.63
N ARG A 90 -14.35 11.15 -2.57
CA ARG A 90 -14.50 10.79 -3.98
C ARG A 90 -14.38 9.28 -4.19
N LEU A 91 -13.54 8.62 -3.40
CA LEU A 91 -13.44 7.15 -3.44
C LEU A 91 -14.76 6.48 -3.05
N ILE A 92 -15.51 7.06 -2.09
CA ILE A 92 -16.82 6.54 -1.71
C ILE A 92 -17.88 6.89 -2.76
N ASN A 93 -17.99 8.16 -3.12
CA ASN A 93 -19.13 8.64 -3.91
C ASN A 93 -18.99 8.42 -5.41
N GLU A 94 -17.75 8.36 -5.95
CA GLU A 94 -17.50 8.28 -7.40
C GLU A 94 -16.86 6.95 -7.81
N VAL A 95 -15.99 6.38 -6.97
CA VAL A 95 -15.38 5.06 -7.25
C VAL A 95 -16.26 3.93 -6.73
N GLY A 96 -17.12 4.19 -5.75
CA GLY A 96 -18.02 3.19 -5.17
C GLY A 96 -17.35 2.31 -4.11
N LEU A 97 -16.32 2.80 -3.42
CA LEU A 97 -15.76 2.09 -2.26
C LEU A 97 -16.70 2.20 -1.06
N ASN A 98 -16.99 1.08 -0.42
CA ASN A 98 -17.87 1.08 0.73
C ASN A 98 -17.20 1.77 1.93
N LYS A 99 -17.90 2.77 2.50
CA LYS A 99 -17.43 3.53 3.65
C LYS A 99 -17.19 2.65 4.88
N SER A 100 -17.99 1.60 5.04
CA SER A 100 -17.99 0.71 6.21
C SER A 100 -16.94 -0.40 6.15
N ASP A 101 -16.28 -0.61 5.01
CA ASP A 101 -15.23 -1.62 4.86
C ASP A 101 -13.99 -1.27 5.67
N TYR A 102 -13.09 -2.24 5.85
CA TYR A 102 -11.80 -2.02 6.49
C TYR A 102 -10.81 -1.39 5.48
N TRP A 103 -10.40 -0.14 5.74
CA TRP A 103 -9.51 0.64 4.85
C TRP A 103 -8.00 0.38 5.06
N GLY A 104 -7.62 -0.65 5.82
CA GLY A 104 -6.22 -1.04 5.96
C GLY A 104 -5.71 -1.86 4.77
N ILE A 105 -6.52 -2.80 4.28
CA ILE A 105 -6.28 -3.54 3.05
C ILE A 105 -7.63 -3.99 2.49
N MET A 106 -7.87 -3.72 1.21
CA MET A 106 -9.08 -4.15 0.53
C MET A 106 -8.78 -4.50 -0.92
N ARG A 107 -9.55 -5.44 -1.46
CA ARG A 107 -9.49 -5.77 -2.88
C ARG A 107 -10.33 -4.77 -3.67
N LEU A 108 -9.79 -4.25 -4.76
CA LEU A 108 -10.52 -3.44 -5.71
C LEU A 108 -11.04 -4.32 -6.86
N THR A 109 -12.18 -3.96 -7.42
CA THR A 109 -12.59 -4.44 -8.75
C THR A 109 -11.84 -3.69 -9.84
N ASP A 110 -11.82 -4.25 -11.05
CA ASP A 110 -11.18 -3.61 -12.20
C ASP A 110 -11.82 -2.23 -12.49
N ASP A 111 -13.15 -2.12 -12.38
CA ASP A 111 -13.87 -0.84 -12.53
C ASP A 111 -13.46 0.19 -11.48
N GLN A 112 -13.33 -0.22 -10.22
CA GLN A 112 -12.88 0.66 -9.13
C GLN A 112 -11.45 1.14 -9.39
N PHE A 113 -10.56 0.23 -9.80
CA PHE A 113 -9.18 0.56 -10.15
C PHE A 113 -9.13 1.53 -11.34
N ASN A 114 -9.81 1.23 -12.45
CA ASN A 114 -9.85 2.07 -13.65
C ASN A 114 -10.40 3.46 -13.34
N ASN A 115 -11.44 3.55 -12.50
CA ASN A 115 -11.96 4.84 -12.04
C ASN A 115 -10.93 5.62 -11.22
N ILE A 116 -10.18 4.95 -10.33
CA ILE A 116 -9.07 5.59 -9.60
C ILE A 116 -8.04 6.15 -10.58
N ILE A 117 -7.63 5.38 -11.59
CA ILE A 117 -6.65 5.83 -12.60
C ILE A 117 -7.16 7.08 -13.31
N LYS A 118 -8.38 7.03 -13.84
CA LYS A 118 -9.03 8.17 -14.51
C LYS A 118 -9.10 9.41 -13.61
N LEU A 119 -9.53 9.26 -12.36
CA LEU A 119 -9.66 10.36 -11.41
C LEU A 119 -8.32 10.96 -10.98
N SER A 120 -7.27 10.14 -10.99
CA SER A 120 -5.91 10.54 -10.64
C SER A 120 -5.20 11.32 -11.74
N LYS A 121 -5.76 11.32 -12.96
CA LYS A 121 -5.12 11.86 -14.17
C LYS A 121 -3.74 11.25 -14.44
N ALA A 122 -3.49 10.04 -13.95
CA ALA A 122 -2.31 9.29 -14.32
C ALA A 122 -2.38 8.99 -15.82
N ASN A 123 -1.25 9.10 -16.51
CA ASN A 123 -1.19 8.66 -17.89
C ASN A 123 -1.25 7.13 -17.90
N GLU A 124 -2.25 6.59 -18.59
CA GLU A 124 -2.49 5.16 -18.71
C GLU A 124 -1.29 4.41 -19.30
N SER A 125 -0.42 5.09 -20.08
CA SER A 125 0.81 4.51 -20.63
C SER A 125 1.83 4.06 -19.57
N PHE A 126 1.72 4.54 -18.32
CA PHE A 126 2.57 4.08 -17.21
C PHE A 126 2.05 2.79 -16.55
N ILE A 127 0.85 2.35 -16.92
CA ILE A 127 0.19 1.15 -16.41
C ILE A 127 0.24 0.12 -17.54
N ILE A 128 1.40 -0.51 -17.70
CA ILE A 128 1.64 -1.49 -18.75
C ILE A 128 1.05 -2.84 -18.29
N ASN A 129 0.13 -3.38 -19.09
CA ASN A 129 -0.41 -4.75 -18.97
C ASN A 129 0.57 -5.79 -19.47
#